data_AF-A0A319DAU2-F1
#
_entry.id   AF-A0A319DAU2-F1
#
_cell.length_a   1.000
_cell.length_b   1.000
_cell.length_c   1.000
_cell.angle_alpha   90.00
_cell.angle_beta   90.00
_cell.angle_gamma   90.00
#
_symmetry.space_group_name_H-M   'P 1'
#
loop_
_entity.id
_entity.type
_entity.pdbx_description
1 polymer ?
#
loop_
_entity_poly.entity_id
_entity_poly.type
_entity_poly.pdbx_seq_one_letter_code
_entity_poly.pdbx_strand_id
1 'polypeptide(L)'
;MAKLTCLPFLGVAVAFHLLYVCSIPDIHFVSPVVEGMKAHRVETSEAPAQRVVLFVADGLRADKTIQQFPDPSPDAPENATAQTPRPLAPFLRSRMSEHGTFGVSHTHVPTESRPGHVTLLAGLYEDVSAVTTGWKLNPVGFDCVLNHAEDYSKDSTELDTWVFDHVKGFFKSATEDPELDTALRQDQNIFFLHLLGLDTAGHSYRPYSREYLHSLQVVDQGVREITEAIESFFRGSQTAMLINALEIFEMYRVKESRISATKIWYVPFPGLLNDVDPAMQERPINRIREAIDQGNLKGAIEQCHKLIDIDATLECLRYLQTYDWLVLRAMISVGYLGWVAFALTTTLDQHVEGFVGEDGGDTVGLKRKVM
;
A
#
# COMPACT_ATOMS: atom_id res chain seq x y z
N MET A 1 16.20 15.36 50.83
CA MET A 1 15.98 14.72 49.52
C MET A 1 16.86 13.49 49.45
N ALA A 2 16.29 12.31 49.23
CA ALA A 2 17.05 11.06 49.25
C ALA A 2 18.05 11.05 48.08
N LYS A 3 19.35 10.98 48.37
CA LYS A 3 20.40 10.76 47.36
C LYS A 3 20.19 9.34 46.81
N LEU A 4 19.54 9.21 45.64
CA LEU A 4 19.53 7.93 44.93
C LEU A 4 20.99 7.57 44.59
N THR A 5 21.48 6.46 45.11
CA THR A 5 22.77 5.93 44.70
C THR A 5 22.70 5.42 43.24
N CYS A 6 23.85 5.27 42.58
CA CYS A 6 23.94 4.94 41.15
C CYS A 6 23.18 3.66 40.74
N LEU A 7 23.08 2.67 41.64
CA LEU A 7 22.44 1.36 41.41
C LEU A 7 20.90 1.41 41.30
N PRO A 8 20.14 1.94 42.28
CA PRO A 8 18.68 2.06 42.14
C PRO A 8 18.28 2.96 40.96
N PHE A 9 19.10 3.97 40.64
CA PHE A 9 18.90 4.82 39.47
C PHE A 9 19.08 4.04 38.15
N LEU A 10 20.17 3.27 38.01
CA LEU A 10 20.37 2.40 36.86
C LEU A 10 19.21 1.40 36.69
N GLY A 11 18.69 0.87 37.80
CA GLY A 11 17.51 0.01 37.80
C GLY A 11 16.27 0.69 37.20
N VAL A 12 15.96 1.92 37.61
CA VAL A 12 14.85 2.71 37.05
C VAL A 12 15.10 3.04 35.58
N ALA A 13 16.33 3.37 35.20
CA ALA A 13 16.73 3.65 33.82
C ALA A 13 16.46 2.45 32.90
N VAL A 14 16.93 1.27 33.31
CA VAL A 14 16.75 0.03 32.57
C VAL A 14 15.27 -0.34 32.51
N ALA A 15 14.53 -0.23 33.61
CA ALA A 15 13.10 -0.49 33.63
C ALA A 15 12.32 0.42 32.66
N PHE A 16 12.66 1.71 32.62
CA PHE A 16 12.06 2.67 31.69
C PHE A 16 12.37 2.31 30.24
N HIS A 17 13.65 2.03 29.91
CA HIS A 17 14.03 1.65 28.55
C HIS A 17 13.42 0.31 28.12
N LEU A 18 13.30 -0.67 29.02
CA LEU A 18 12.58 -1.92 28.75
C LEU A 18 11.10 -1.66 28.47
N LEU A 19 10.44 -0.77 29.24
CA LEU A 19 9.08 -0.34 28.95
C LEU A 19 8.92 0.29 27.57
N TYR A 20 9.86 1.16 27.15
CA TYR A 20 9.87 1.73 25.79
C TYR A 20 10.11 0.67 24.72
N VAL A 21 11.07 -0.23 24.92
CA VAL A 21 11.34 -1.31 23.96
C VAL A 21 10.13 -2.23 23.84
N CYS A 22 9.46 -2.54 24.95
CA CYS A 22 8.23 -3.32 24.96
C CYS A 22 7.04 -2.58 24.32
N SER A 23 7.03 -1.24 24.28
CA SER A 23 5.94 -0.48 23.64
C SER A 23 6.14 -0.27 22.13
N ILE A 24 7.35 -0.44 21.60
CA ILE A 24 7.63 -0.33 20.16
C ILE A 24 6.73 -1.27 19.33
N PRO A 25 6.57 -2.58 19.67
CA PRO A 25 5.62 -3.46 18.99
C PRO A 25 4.19 -2.93 18.99
N ASP A 26 3.67 -2.51 20.14
CA ASP A 26 2.30 -2.00 20.28
C ASP A 26 2.06 -0.70 19.49
N ILE A 27 3.11 0.05 19.16
CA ILE A 27 3.02 1.29 18.39
C ILE A 27 3.17 1.04 16.88
N HIS A 28 4.12 0.17 16.50
CA HIS A 28 4.58 0.04 15.11
C HIS A 28 4.13 -1.27 14.43
N PHE A 29 3.67 -2.26 15.21
CA PHE A 29 3.23 -3.58 14.73
C PHE A 29 1.73 -3.79 15.02
N VAL A 30 0.96 -2.70 14.95
CA VAL A 30 -0.51 -2.78 15.03
C VAL A 30 -1.04 -3.26 13.69
N SER A 31 -1.92 -4.26 13.74
CA SER A 31 -2.60 -4.75 12.55
C SER A 31 -3.39 -3.62 11.86
N PRO A 32 -3.27 -3.46 10.53
CA PRO A 32 -4.11 -2.56 9.76
C PRO A 32 -5.55 -3.09 9.60
N VAL A 33 -5.79 -4.37 9.90
CA VAL A 33 -7.09 -5.01 9.75
C VAL A 33 -8.06 -4.48 10.81
N VAL A 34 -9.24 -4.07 10.37
CA VAL A 34 -10.32 -3.56 11.23
C VAL A 34 -11.47 -4.55 11.21
N GLU A 35 -11.87 -5.03 12.38
CA GLU A 35 -13.02 -5.93 12.54
C GLU A 35 -14.34 -5.14 12.66
N GLY A 36 -15.46 -5.81 12.36
CA GLY A 36 -16.81 -5.27 12.57
C GLY A 36 -17.29 -4.31 11.47
N MET A 37 -16.62 -4.26 10.31
CA MET A 37 -17.10 -3.49 9.16
C MET A 37 -18.43 -4.04 8.65
N LYS A 38 -19.34 -3.14 8.25
CA LYS A 38 -20.56 -3.52 7.55
C LYS A 38 -20.21 -3.80 6.08
N ALA A 39 -20.41 -5.03 5.64
CA ALA A 39 -20.29 -5.36 4.21
C ALA A 39 -21.34 -4.55 3.41
N HIS A 40 -20.87 -3.79 2.44
CA HIS A 40 -21.73 -3.05 1.52
C HIS A 40 -21.90 -3.87 0.26
N ARG A 41 -23.13 -4.35 0.03
CA ARG A 41 -23.51 -4.91 -1.26
C ARG A 41 -24.10 -3.82 -2.12
N VAL A 42 -23.94 -3.99 -3.42
CA VAL A 42 -24.59 -3.16 -4.40
C VAL A 42 -26.08 -3.49 -4.37
N GLU A 43 -26.90 -2.56 -3.88
CA GLU A 43 -28.38 -2.71 -3.81
C GLU A 43 -29.07 -2.42 -5.16
N THR A 44 -28.34 -2.38 -6.27
CA THR A 44 -28.92 -2.29 -7.62
C THR A 44 -29.20 -3.69 -8.17
N SER A 45 -30.24 -3.82 -9.00
CA SER A 45 -30.54 -5.12 -9.64
C SER A 45 -29.49 -5.56 -10.66
N GLU A 46 -28.65 -4.63 -11.12
CA GLU A 46 -27.56 -4.85 -12.07
C GLU A 46 -26.21 -4.61 -11.40
N ALA A 47 -25.22 -5.44 -11.73
CA ALA A 47 -23.87 -5.33 -11.18
C ALA A 47 -23.15 -4.07 -11.72
N PRO A 48 -22.29 -3.39 -10.92
CA PRO A 48 -21.58 -2.17 -11.34
C PRO A 48 -20.62 -2.37 -12.50
N ALA A 49 -20.15 -3.60 -12.66
CA ALA A 49 -19.47 -4.07 -13.84
C ALA A 49 -19.94 -5.49 -14.10
N GLN A 50 -20.18 -5.80 -15.38
CA GLN A 50 -20.43 -7.18 -15.77
C GLN A 50 -19.20 -8.05 -15.51
N ARG A 51 -18.00 -7.49 -15.69
CA ARG A 51 -16.72 -8.21 -15.60
C ARG A 51 -15.60 -7.30 -15.12
N VAL A 52 -14.64 -7.88 -14.40
CA VAL A 52 -13.40 -7.21 -14.03
C VAL A 52 -12.23 -8.04 -14.57
N VAL A 53 -11.29 -7.38 -15.24
CA VAL A 53 -10.05 -8.01 -15.72
C VAL A 53 -8.89 -7.29 -15.06
N LEU A 54 -8.14 -8.00 -14.24
CA LEU A 54 -7.00 -7.47 -13.51
C LEU A 54 -5.71 -8.05 -14.10
N PHE A 55 -4.93 -7.20 -14.75
CA PHE A 55 -3.56 -7.51 -15.15
C PHE A 55 -2.60 -7.06 -14.05
N VAL A 56 -1.84 -7.99 -13.46
CA VAL A 56 -0.82 -7.72 -12.46
C VAL A 56 0.53 -8.10 -13.03
N ALA A 57 1.27 -7.11 -13.51
CA ALA A 57 2.63 -7.29 -14.00
C ALA A 57 3.64 -7.08 -12.87
N ASP A 58 4.14 -8.18 -12.32
CA ASP A 58 5.10 -8.17 -11.22
C ASP A 58 6.44 -7.57 -11.67
N GLY A 59 7.04 -6.72 -10.84
CA GLY A 59 8.27 -6.01 -11.17
C GLY A 59 8.14 -4.95 -12.28
N LEU A 60 6.92 -4.61 -12.74
CA LEU A 60 6.70 -3.53 -13.71
C LEU A 60 6.93 -2.16 -13.06
N ARG A 61 7.99 -1.47 -13.48
CA ARG A 61 8.29 -0.14 -12.95
C ARG A 61 7.57 0.97 -13.73
N ALA A 62 6.91 1.86 -13.01
CA ALA A 62 6.19 3.01 -13.59
C ALA A 62 7.10 3.95 -14.41
N ASP A 63 8.38 4.10 -14.04
CA ASP A 63 9.29 4.94 -14.81
C ASP A 63 9.60 4.37 -16.19
N LYS A 64 9.59 3.05 -16.34
CA LYS A 64 9.94 2.33 -17.57
C LYS A 64 8.82 2.36 -18.61
N THR A 65 7.57 2.47 -18.18
CA THR A 65 6.42 2.67 -19.09
C THR A 65 6.36 4.09 -19.66
N ILE A 66 6.95 5.07 -18.97
CA ILE A 66 6.92 6.49 -19.35
C ILE A 66 8.16 6.91 -20.15
N GLN A 67 9.34 6.41 -19.74
CA GLN A 67 10.62 6.72 -20.38
C GLN A 67 10.70 6.18 -21.82
N GLN A 68 11.62 6.77 -22.60
CA GLN A 68 11.90 6.36 -23.97
C GLN A 68 13.26 5.69 -24.04
N PHE A 69 13.36 4.61 -24.81
CA PHE A 69 14.57 3.83 -24.97
C PHE A 69 14.79 3.44 -26.43
N PRO A 70 16.04 3.23 -26.86
CA PRO A 70 16.34 2.53 -28.11
C PRO A 70 15.69 1.14 -28.15
N ASP A 71 15.58 0.56 -29.34
CA ASP A 71 15.01 -0.79 -29.50
C ASP A 71 15.87 -1.85 -28.78
N PRO A 72 15.33 -2.52 -27.74
CA PRO A 72 16.08 -3.49 -26.97
C PRO A 72 16.06 -4.89 -27.60
N SER A 73 15.34 -5.09 -28.72
CA SER A 73 15.18 -6.40 -29.36
C SER A 73 16.54 -7.04 -29.69
N PRO A 74 16.70 -8.36 -29.50
CA PRO A 74 17.96 -9.06 -29.81
C PRO A 74 18.44 -8.84 -31.25
N ASP A 75 17.50 -8.76 -32.19
CA ASP A 75 17.74 -8.60 -33.62
C ASP A 75 17.67 -7.13 -34.10
N ALA A 76 17.65 -6.16 -33.18
CA ALA A 76 17.54 -4.75 -33.54
C ALA A 76 18.74 -4.31 -34.40
N PRO A 77 18.52 -3.76 -35.62
CA PRO A 77 19.61 -3.34 -36.49
C PRO A 77 20.40 -2.20 -35.86
N GLU A 78 21.73 -2.13 -36.04
CA GLU A 78 22.55 -1.03 -35.52
C GLU A 78 22.40 0.30 -36.31
N ASN A 79 21.26 0.50 -36.96
CA ASN A 79 20.99 1.70 -37.75
C ASN A 79 20.44 2.85 -36.90
N ALA A 80 20.52 4.07 -37.43
CA ALA A 80 20.11 5.28 -36.72
C ALA A 80 18.64 5.25 -36.25
N THR A 81 17.76 4.56 -36.97
CA THR A 81 16.34 4.41 -36.60
C THR A 81 16.13 3.52 -35.38
N ALA A 82 16.86 2.40 -35.23
CA ALA A 82 16.75 1.54 -34.05
C ALA A 82 17.34 2.19 -32.79
N GLN A 83 18.31 3.09 -32.96
CA GLN A 83 18.89 3.87 -31.87
C GLN A 83 18.02 5.08 -31.45
N THR A 84 17.00 5.42 -32.22
CA THR A 84 16.10 6.53 -31.89
C THR A 84 15.22 6.14 -30.70
N PRO A 85 15.26 6.87 -29.57
CA PRO A 85 14.47 6.51 -28.39
C PRO A 85 12.97 6.56 -28.67
N ARG A 86 12.25 5.51 -28.26
CA ARG A 86 10.79 5.41 -28.36
C ARG A 86 10.18 4.86 -27.07
N PRO A 87 8.88 5.13 -26.79
CA PRO A 87 8.18 4.43 -25.73
C PRO A 87 8.16 2.93 -26.02
N LEU A 88 8.53 2.12 -25.04
CA LEU A 88 8.55 0.65 -25.18
C LEU A 88 7.21 0.00 -24.80
N ALA A 89 6.34 0.71 -24.09
CA ALA A 89 5.01 0.27 -23.71
C ALA A 89 3.91 1.21 -24.27
N PRO A 90 3.77 1.30 -25.62
CA PRO A 90 2.81 2.22 -26.24
C PRO A 90 1.35 1.91 -25.89
N PHE A 91 0.96 0.65 -25.72
CA PHE A 91 -0.42 0.29 -25.38
C PHE A 91 -0.77 0.68 -23.94
N LEU A 92 0.06 0.32 -22.97
CA LEU A 92 -0.13 0.72 -21.57
C LEU A 92 -0.16 2.25 -21.45
N ARG A 93 0.72 2.94 -22.19
CA ARG A 93 0.74 4.40 -22.23
C ARG A 93 -0.53 5.02 -22.83
N SER A 94 -1.11 4.43 -23.87
CA SER A 94 -2.38 4.93 -24.44
C SER A 94 -3.54 4.69 -23.48
N ARG A 95 -3.56 3.57 -22.74
CA ARG A 95 -4.54 3.34 -21.68
C ARG A 95 -4.42 4.36 -20.55
N MET A 96 -3.19 4.72 -20.15
CA MET A 96 -2.95 5.78 -19.16
C MET A 96 -3.38 7.18 -19.65
N SER A 97 -3.20 7.48 -20.95
CA SER A 97 -3.38 8.84 -21.47
C SER A 97 -4.79 9.12 -22.00
N GLU A 98 -5.50 8.10 -22.49
CA GLU A 98 -6.70 8.29 -23.30
C GLU A 98 -7.94 7.53 -22.80
N HIS A 99 -7.78 6.41 -22.11
CA HIS A 99 -8.89 5.47 -21.82
C HIS A 99 -9.18 5.28 -20.33
N GLY A 100 -8.28 5.71 -19.45
CA GLY A 100 -8.40 5.44 -18.02
C GLY A 100 -7.74 6.50 -17.16
N THR A 101 -7.61 6.18 -15.87
CA THR A 101 -6.86 6.99 -14.92
C THR A 101 -5.69 6.19 -14.42
N PHE A 102 -4.58 6.89 -14.18
CA PHE A 102 -3.36 6.29 -13.71
C PHE A 102 -2.85 7.03 -12.48
N GLY A 103 -2.18 6.30 -11.62
CA GLY A 103 -1.42 6.83 -10.49
C GLY A 103 -0.11 6.05 -10.36
N VAL A 104 0.88 6.66 -9.73
CA VAL A 104 2.12 5.96 -9.37
C VAL A 104 1.99 5.54 -7.91
N SER A 105 1.88 4.23 -7.68
CA SER A 105 1.90 3.70 -6.31
C SER A 105 3.34 3.70 -5.79
N HIS A 106 3.55 4.38 -4.66
CA HIS A 106 4.82 4.34 -3.94
C HIS A 106 4.81 3.16 -2.97
N THR A 107 5.46 2.07 -3.36
CA THR A 107 5.63 0.90 -2.51
C THR A 107 6.56 1.24 -1.34
N HIS A 108 6.10 1.00 -0.11
CA HIS A 108 6.94 1.06 1.07
C HIS A 108 7.64 -0.29 1.29
N VAL A 109 8.70 -0.28 2.10
CA VAL A 109 9.37 -1.53 2.50
C VAL A 109 8.41 -2.40 3.33
N PRO A 110 8.39 -3.73 3.14
CA PRO A 110 9.15 -4.50 2.14
C PRO A 110 8.53 -4.42 0.74
N THR A 111 9.35 -4.19 -0.29
CA THR A 111 8.93 -4.16 -1.70
C THR A 111 8.95 -5.57 -2.29
N GLU A 112 8.10 -6.44 -1.72
CA GLU A 112 7.90 -7.84 -2.15
C GLU A 112 6.58 -7.95 -2.92
N SER A 113 6.42 -8.94 -3.80
CA SER A 113 5.21 -9.12 -4.63
C SER A 113 3.94 -9.25 -3.79
N ARG A 114 4.02 -9.99 -2.69
CA ARG A 114 2.86 -10.30 -1.84
C ARG A 114 2.25 -9.06 -1.18
N PRO A 115 2.98 -8.21 -0.44
CA PRO A 115 2.43 -6.96 0.07
C PRO A 115 1.75 -6.10 -1.00
N GLY A 116 2.27 -6.12 -2.23
CA GLY A 116 1.64 -5.49 -3.39
C GLY A 116 0.29 -6.11 -3.75
N HIS A 117 0.19 -7.43 -3.83
CA HIS A 117 -1.06 -8.14 -4.08
C HIS A 117 -2.10 -7.91 -2.99
N VAL A 118 -1.70 -7.95 -1.71
CA VAL A 118 -2.61 -7.67 -0.59
C VAL A 118 -3.16 -6.25 -0.69
N THR A 119 -2.30 -5.27 -0.97
CA THR A 119 -2.73 -3.88 -1.14
C THR A 119 -3.69 -3.74 -2.32
N LEU A 120 -3.43 -4.43 -3.43
CA LEU A 120 -4.24 -4.35 -4.64
C LEU A 120 -5.61 -5.02 -4.48
N LEU A 121 -5.67 -6.18 -3.83
CA LEU A 121 -6.85 -7.05 -3.79
C LEU A 121 -7.69 -6.89 -2.52
N ALA A 122 -7.08 -6.40 -1.43
CA ALA A 122 -7.74 -6.21 -0.14
C ALA A 122 -7.79 -4.73 0.29
N GLY A 123 -7.13 -3.82 -0.45
CA GLY A 123 -7.18 -2.38 -0.16
C GLY A 123 -6.49 -1.97 1.15
N LEU A 124 -5.63 -2.84 1.71
CA LEU A 124 -4.92 -2.62 2.97
C LEU A 124 -3.44 -2.95 2.84
N TYR A 125 -2.61 -2.28 3.63
CA TYR A 125 -1.21 -2.66 3.77
C TYR A 125 -1.10 -4.03 4.43
N GLU A 126 -0.10 -4.82 4.00
CA GLU A 126 0.19 -6.11 4.62
C GLU A 126 0.39 -5.98 6.13
N ASP A 127 -0.07 -6.99 6.86
CA ASP A 127 0.07 -7.01 8.30
C ASP A 127 1.54 -7.20 8.68
N VAL A 128 2.08 -6.28 9.48
CA VAL A 128 3.50 -6.28 9.87
C VAL A 128 3.86 -7.57 10.63
N SER A 129 2.92 -8.21 11.31
CA SER A 129 3.15 -9.48 12.01
C SER A 129 3.51 -10.63 11.05
N ALA A 130 3.18 -10.52 9.76
CA ALA A 130 3.57 -11.51 8.74
C ALA A 130 5.10 -11.62 8.58
N VAL A 131 5.87 -10.63 9.03
CA VAL A 131 7.34 -10.69 9.11
C VAL A 131 7.82 -11.93 9.88
N THR A 132 7.08 -12.36 10.91
CA THR A 132 7.43 -13.52 11.74
C THR A 132 7.33 -14.85 10.97
N THR A 133 6.62 -14.84 9.84
CA THR A 133 6.44 -15.98 8.94
C THR A 133 7.27 -15.86 7.66
N GLY A 134 8.14 -14.85 7.59
CA GLY A 134 8.86 -14.50 6.37
C GLY A 134 7.93 -14.14 5.21
N TRP A 135 6.77 -13.54 5.51
CA TRP A 135 5.75 -13.15 4.53
C TRP A 135 5.16 -14.35 3.76
N LYS A 136 5.14 -15.53 4.37
CA LYS A 136 4.60 -16.76 3.73
C LYS A 136 3.20 -17.14 4.20
N LEU A 137 2.75 -16.63 5.34
CA LEU A 137 1.43 -16.95 5.91
C LEU A 137 0.68 -15.68 6.31
N ASN A 138 -0.65 -15.75 6.36
CA ASN A 138 -1.52 -14.71 6.93
C ASN A 138 -1.71 -15.01 8.42
N PRO A 139 -0.94 -14.39 9.34
CA PRO A 139 -1.17 -14.55 10.77
C PRO A 139 -2.49 -13.91 11.22
N VAL A 140 -2.96 -12.89 10.51
CA VAL A 140 -4.26 -12.24 10.69
C VAL A 140 -5.09 -12.45 9.44
N GLY A 141 -6.29 -13.00 9.60
CA GLY A 141 -7.23 -13.17 8.49
C GLY A 141 -7.82 -11.84 8.07
N PHE A 142 -7.90 -11.59 6.77
CA PHE A 142 -8.56 -10.43 6.19
C PHE A 142 -9.41 -10.84 4.99
N ASP A 143 -10.39 -10.01 4.66
CA ASP A 143 -11.24 -10.21 3.50
C ASP A 143 -10.63 -9.57 2.24
N CYS A 144 -10.78 -10.23 1.10
CA CYS A 144 -10.30 -9.71 -0.18
C CYS A 144 -11.16 -10.20 -1.34
N VAL A 145 -11.02 -9.55 -2.51
CA VAL A 145 -11.79 -9.90 -3.71
C VAL A 145 -11.67 -11.39 -4.09
N LEU A 146 -10.52 -12.02 -3.79
CA LEU A 146 -10.30 -13.44 -4.10
C LEU A 146 -10.91 -14.41 -3.08
N ASN A 147 -11.20 -13.98 -1.85
CA ASN A 147 -11.81 -14.86 -0.83
C ASN A 147 -13.22 -15.33 -1.23
N HIS A 148 -13.84 -14.60 -2.16
CA HIS A 148 -15.15 -14.89 -2.72
C HIS A 148 -15.11 -15.37 -4.17
N ALA A 149 -13.91 -15.52 -4.74
CA ALA A 149 -13.72 -16.01 -6.10
C ALA A 149 -13.51 -17.54 -6.10
N GLU A 150 -14.01 -18.22 -7.12
CA GLU A 150 -13.61 -19.60 -7.39
C GLU A 150 -12.21 -19.60 -8.00
N ASP A 151 -11.26 -20.26 -7.34
CA ASP A 151 -9.86 -20.34 -7.78
C ASP A 151 -9.65 -21.51 -8.75
N TYR A 152 -9.31 -21.19 -9.99
CA TYR A 152 -8.95 -22.13 -11.05
C TYR A 152 -7.45 -22.07 -11.42
N SER A 153 -6.63 -21.41 -10.60
CA SER A 153 -5.20 -21.25 -10.87
C SER A 153 -4.40 -22.55 -10.64
N LYS A 154 -3.35 -22.73 -11.46
CA LYS A 154 -2.30 -23.73 -11.26
C LYS A 154 -0.96 -23.02 -11.11
N ASP A 155 -0.02 -23.73 -10.48
CA ASP A 155 1.36 -23.36 -10.10
C ASP A 155 1.97 -22.16 -10.85
N SER A 156 2.46 -21.15 -10.10
CA SER A 156 2.89 -19.82 -10.58
C SER A 156 4.26 -19.79 -11.25
N THR A 157 4.69 -20.89 -11.86
CA THR A 157 6.04 -21.04 -12.45
C THR A 157 6.12 -20.67 -13.93
N GLU A 158 5.00 -20.29 -14.55
CA GLU A 158 4.92 -20.02 -15.98
C GLU A 158 5.07 -18.51 -16.28
N LEU A 159 5.87 -18.19 -17.30
CA LEU A 159 6.19 -16.81 -17.71
C LEU A 159 5.02 -16.18 -18.49
N ASP A 160 5.11 -14.88 -18.77
CA ASP A 160 4.03 -14.05 -19.33
C ASP A 160 3.38 -14.61 -20.61
N THR A 161 4.19 -15.17 -21.52
CA THR A 161 3.70 -15.71 -22.80
C THR A 161 2.74 -16.88 -22.63
N TRP A 162 2.98 -17.74 -21.65
CA TRP A 162 2.07 -18.84 -21.36
C TRP A 162 0.72 -18.34 -20.89
N VAL A 163 0.69 -17.32 -20.01
CA VAL A 163 -0.55 -16.73 -19.52
C VAL A 163 -1.36 -16.18 -20.71
N PHE A 164 -0.70 -15.48 -21.63
CA PHE A 164 -1.35 -14.96 -22.82
C PHE A 164 -1.91 -16.08 -23.71
N ASP A 165 -1.13 -17.13 -23.97
CA ASP A 165 -1.56 -18.26 -24.80
C ASP A 165 -2.70 -19.05 -24.16
N HIS A 166 -2.64 -19.23 -22.84
CA HIS A 166 -3.70 -19.90 -22.07
C HIS A 166 -5.01 -19.13 -22.15
N VAL A 167 -4.98 -17.81 -21.96
CA VAL A 167 -6.18 -16.96 -22.04
C VAL A 167 -6.77 -16.96 -23.45
N LYS A 168 -5.93 -16.86 -24.49
CA LYS A 168 -6.39 -16.98 -25.89
C LYS A 168 -7.01 -18.35 -26.16
N GLY A 169 -6.37 -19.42 -25.68
CA GLY A 169 -6.87 -20.79 -25.79
C GLY A 169 -8.19 -20.99 -25.04
N PHE A 170 -8.33 -20.37 -23.86
CA PHE A 170 -9.53 -20.41 -23.04
C PHE A 170 -10.73 -19.75 -23.74
N PHE A 171 -10.57 -18.53 -24.26
CA PHE A 171 -11.63 -17.88 -25.04
C PHE A 171 -11.95 -18.59 -26.34
N LYS A 172 -10.95 -19.19 -27.01
CA LYS A 172 -11.20 -20.01 -28.18
C LYS A 172 -12.02 -21.26 -27.82
N SER A 173 -11.66 -21.96 -26.75
CA SER A 173 -12.38 -23.14 -26.27
C SER A 173 -13.84 -22.80 -25.94
N ALA A 174 -14.07 -21.62 -25.34
CA ALA A 174 -15.42 -21.12 -25.08
C ALA A 174 -16.24 -20.95 -26.36
N THR A 175 -15.66 -20.61 -27.51
CA THR A 175 -16.42 -20.54 -28.77
C THR A 175 -16.88 -21.92 -29.28
N GLU A 176 -16.25 -23.00 -28.81
CA GLU A 176 -16.53 -24.38 -29.21
C GLU A 176 -17.37 -25.13 -28.16
N ASP A 177 -17.36 -24.67 -26.90
CA ASP A 177 -18.09 -25.23 -25.76
C ASP A 177 -19.22 -24.28 -25.29
N PRO A 178 -20.50 -24.63 -25.56
CA PRO A 178 -21.65 -23.81 -25.17
C PRO A 178 -21.83 -23.61 -23.66
N GLU A 179 -21.42 -24.58 -22.83
CA GLU A 179 -21.53 -24.45 -21.38
C GLU A 179 -20.52 -23.43 -20.87
N LEU A 180 -19.29 -23.49 -21.38
CA LEU A 180 -18.24 -22.53 -21.08
C LEU A 180 -18.56 -21.12 -21.62
N ASP A 181 -19.07 -20.98 -22.85
CA ASP A 181 -19.51 -19.68 -23.38
C ASP A 181 -20.58 -19.05 -22.48
N THR A 182 -21.56 -19.87 -22.06
CA THR A 182 -22.65 -19.42 -21.18
C THR A 182 -22.09 -18.97 -19.84
N ALA A 183 -21.21 -19.74 -19.21
CA ALA A 183 -20.58 -19.40 -17.94
C ALA A 183 -19.78 -18.08 -18.04
N LEU A 184 -19.00 -17.89 -19.09
CA LEU A 184 -18.22 -16.66 -19.28
C LEU A 184 -19.09 -15.43 -19.55
N ARG A 185 -20.23 -15.62 -20.21
CA ARG A 185 -21.20 -14.56 -20.50
C ARG A 185 -22.10 -14.22 -19.32
N GLN A 186 -22.02 -14.95 -18.21
CA GLN A 186 -22.63 -14.49 -16.96
C GLN A 186 -21.96 -13.20 -16.48
N ASP A 187 -22.70 -12.44 -15.70
CA ASP A 187 -22.19 -11.25 -15.00
C ASP A 187 -21.38 -11.68 -13.77
N GLN A 188 -20.62 -10.73 -13.21
CA GLN A 188 -19.80 -10.90 -12.00
C GLN A 188 -18.57 -11.81 -12.18
N ASN A 189 -18.07 -11.93 -13.42
CA ASN A 189 -16.84 -12.66 -13.69
C ASN A 189 -15.59 -11.80 -13.41
N ILE A 190 -14.64 -12.35 -12.66
CA ILE A 190 -13.34 -11.72 -12.37
C ILE A 190 -12.23 -12.54 -13.01
N PHE A 191 -11.45 -11.91 -13.88
CA PHE A 191 -10.26 -12.50 -14.48
C PHE A 191 -9.03 -11.90 -13.82
N PHE A 192 -8.21 -12.74 -13.19
CA PHE A 192 -6.96 -12.35 -12.56
C PHE A 192 -5.77 -12.90 -13.35
N LEU A 193 -4.98 -12.04 -13.97
CA LEU A 193 -3.84 -12.41 -14.80
C LEU A 193 -2.56 -11.89 -14.15
N HIS A 194 -1.79 -12.80 -13.57
CA HIS A 194 -0.49 -12.51 -12.98
C HIS A 194 0.64 -12.74 -14.00
N LEU A 195 1.49 -11.74 -14.21
CA LEU A 195 2.59 -11.75 -15.18
C LEU A 195 3.92 -11.58 -14.43
N LEU A 196 4.75 -12.62 -14.40
CA LEU A 196 5.96 -12.72 -13.57
C LEU A 196 7.26 -12.33 -14.31
N GLY A 197 7.23 -12.17 -15.63
CA GLY A 197 8.43 -12.08 -16.46
C GLY A 197 9.29 -10.84 -16.18
N LEU A 198 8.68 -9.70 -15.86
CA LEU A 198 9.39 -8.46 -15.57
C LEU A 198 10.15 -8.51 -14.25
N ASP A 199 9.57 -9.07 -13.19
CA ASP A 199 10.26 -9.29 -11.91
C ASP A 199 11.46 -10.22 -12.08
N THR A 200 11.24 -11.36 -12.75
CA THR A 200 12.29 -12.33 -13.07
C THR A 200 13.44 -11.69 -13.86
N ALA A 201 13.12 -10.91 -14.89
CA ALA A 201 14.11 -10.17 -15.68
C ALA A 201 14.82 -9.08 -14.87
N GLY A 202 14.11 -8.39 -13.99
CA GLY A 202 14.66 -7.35 -13.11
C GLY A 202 15.69 -7.90 -12.12
N HIS A 203 15.39 -9.05 -11.51
CA HIS A 203 16.32 -9.75 -10.63
C HIS A 203 17.55 -10.29 -11.36
N SER A 204 17.36 -10.84 -12.56
CA SER A 204 18.41 -11.48 -13.34
C SER A 204 19.34 -10.45 -14.02
N TYR A 205 18.77 -9.43 -14.65
CA TYR A 205 19.50 -8.54 -15.57
C TYR A 205 19.50 -7.06 -15.16
N ARG A 206 18.71 -6.66 -14.15
CA ARG A 206 18.46 -5.28 -13.71
C ARG A 206 17.53 -4.47 -14.63
N PRO A 207 16.84 -3.44 -14.11
CA PRO A 207 15.76 -2.75 -14.83
C PRO A 207 16.16 -1.87 -16.03
N TYR A 208 17.45 -1.69 -16.31
CA TYR A 208 17.95 -0.94 -17.47
C TYR A 208 18.61 -1.83 -18.53
N SER A 209 18.59 -3.15 -18.31
CA SER A 209 19.12 -4.13 -19.27
C SER A 209 18.25 -4.24 -20.52
N ARG A 210 18.85 -4.70 -21.63
CA ARG A 210 18.09 -4.93 -22.86
C ARG A 210 17.04 -6.03 -22.64
N GLU A 211 17.35 -7.03 -21.84
CA GLU A 211 16.49 -8.15 -21.49
C GLU A 211 15.22 -7.69 -20.74
N TYR A 212 15.37 -6.81 -19.75
CA TYR A 212 14.22 -6.23 -19.03
C TYR A 212 13.38 -5.34 -19.96
N LEU A 213 14.03 -4.47 -20.74
CA LEU A 213 13.34 -3.56 -21.65
C LEU A 213 12.62 -4.30 -22.79
N HIS A 214 13.17 -5.41 -23.26
CA HIS A 214 12.51 -6.29 -24.23
C HIS A 214 11.31 -7.01 -23.59
N SER A 215 11.46 -7.51 -22.35
CA SER A 215 10.35 -8.12 -21.60
C SER A 215 9.19 -7.14 -21.41
N LEU A 216 9.48 -5.85 -21.21
CA LEU A 216 8.45 -4.80 -21.17
C LEU A 216 7.65 -4.69 -22.47
N GLN A 217 8.29 -4.81 -23.63
CA GLN A 217 7.60 -4.81 -24.92
C GLN A 217 6.71 -6.05 -25.08
N VAL A 218 7.18 -7.21 -24.64
CA VAL A 218 6.41 -8.46 -24.66
C VAL A 218 5.16 -8.34 -23.79
N VAL A 219 5.29 -7.79 -22.58
CA VAL A 219 4.16 -7.54 -21.67
C VAL A 219 3.18 -6.54 -22.28
N ASP A 220 3.64 -5.39 -22.80
CA ASP A 220 2.76 -4.39 -23.43
C ASP A 220 1.93 -4.98 -24.58
N GLN A 221 2.61 -5.73 -25.45
CA GLN A 221 2.01 -6.37 -26.61
C GLN A 221 1.03 -7.49 -26.20
N GLY A 222 1.38 -8.32 -25.22
CA GLY A 222 0.50 -9.36 -24.71
C GLY A 222 -0.75 -8.81 -24.02
N VAL A 223 -0.60 -7.77 -23.19
CA VAL A 223 -1.74 -7.09 -22.55
C VAL A 223 -2.66 -6.48 -23.60
N ARG A 224 -2.12 -5.90 -24.68
CA ARG A 224 -2.92 -5.41 -25.82
C ARG A 224 -3.74 -6.52 -26.46
N GLU A 225 -3.09 -7.62 -26.83
CA GLU A 225 -3.76 -8.75 -27.50
C GLU A 225 -4.86 -9.37 -26.64
N ILE A 226 -4.61 -9.53 -25.33
CA ILE A 226 -5.64 -10.04 -24.42
C ILE A 226 -6.78 -9.05 -24.25
N THR A 227 -6.49 -7.75 -24.16
CA THR A 227 -7.54 -6.72 -24.09
C THR A 227 -8.43 -6.76 -25.34
N GLU A 228 -7.83 -6.83 -26.53
CA GLU A 228 -8.57 -6.94 -27.80
C GLU A 228 -9.39 -8.23 -27.88
N ALA A 229 -8.85 -9.36 -27.41
CA ALA A 229 -9.57 -10.64 -27.36
C ALA A 229 -10.79 -10.58 -26.43
N ILE A 230 -10.64 -10.00 -25.24
CA ILE A 230 -11.72 -9.82 -24.26
C ILE A 230 -12.78 -8.86 -24.79
N GLU A 231 -12.38 -7.70 -25.32
CA GLU A 231 -13.29 -6.72 -25.90
C GLU A 231 -14.10 -7.32 -27.06
N SER A 232 -13.45 -8.12 -27.92
CA SER A 232 -14.08 -8.84 -29.03
C SER A 232 -15.08 -9.90 -28.55
N PHE A 233 -14.71 -10.69 -27.54
CA PHE A 233 -15.53 -11.78 -27.02
C PHE A 233 -16.79 -11.28 -26.28
N PHE A 234 -16.68 -10.19 -25.50
CA PHE A 234 -17.75 -9.69 -24.63
C PHE A 234 -18.54 -8.48 -25.15
N ARG A 235 -18.02 -7.72 -26.13
CA ARG A 235 -18.72 -6.58 -26.76
C ARG A 235 -19.23 -5.50 -25.78
N GLY A 236 -18.42 -5.07 -24.81
CA GLY A 236 -18.77 -3.93 -23.94
C GLY A 236 -17.74 -3.62 -22.85
N SER A 237 -17.74 -2.37 -22.35
CA SER A 237 -16.98 -1.95 -21.17
C SER A 237 -17.86 -1.11 -20.24
N GLN A 238 -17.96 -1.50 -18.97
CA GLN A 238 -18.51 -0.70 -17.88
C GLN A 238 -17.58 -0.82 -16.66
N THR A 239 -17.53 0.23 -15.84
CA THR A 239 -16.40 0.50 -14.95
C THR A 239 -16.74 0.26 -13.47
N ALA A 240 -15.94 -0.57 -12.77
CA ALA A 240 -16.09 -0.90 -11.34
C ALA A 240 -15.73 0.22 -10.34
N MET A 241 -15.38 1.41 -10.81
CA MET A 241 -14.75 2.46 -10.00
C MET A 241 -15.65 3.08 -8.93
N LEU A 242 -16.98 3.01 -9.10
CA LEU A 242 -17.91 3.42 -8.03
C LEU A 242 -17.70 2.58 -6.77
N ILE A 243 -17.49 1.27 -6.90
CA ILE A 243 -17.38 0.39 -5.73
C ILE A 243 -16.12 0.67 -4.94
N ASN A 244 -14.99 0.81 -5.63
CA ASN A 244 -13.74 1.21 -4.99
C ASN A 244 -13.90 2.53 -4.23
N ALA A 245 -14.61 3.50 -4.81
CA ALA A 245 -14.87 4.78 -4.15
C ALA A 245 -15.74 4.64 -2.88
N LEU A 246 -16.76 3.77 -2.92
CA LEU A 246 -17.63 3.49 -1.78
C LEU A 246 -16.92 2.72 -0.65
N GLU A 247 -16.09 1.74 -1.00
CA GLU A 247 -15.32 0.95 -0.02
C GLU A 247 -14.32 1.82 0.74
N ILE A 248 -13.54 2.62 0.00
CA ILE A 248 -12.58 3.57 0.59
C ILE A 248 -13.32 4.57 1.51
N PHE A 249 -14.51 5.01 1.12
CA PHE A 249 -15.35 5.89 1.94
C PHE A 249 -15.84 5.23 3.23
N GLU A 250 -16.26 3.98 3.19
CA GLU A 250 -16.71 3.25 4.38
C GLU A 250 -15.55 2.98 5.35
N MET A 251 -14.34 2.69 4.84
CA MET A 251 -13.13 2.57 5.67
C MET A 251 -12.90 3.84 6.50
N TYR A 252 -13.12 5.02 5.92
CA TYR A 252 -13.02 6.28 6.65
C TYR A 252 -14.06 6.34 7.78
N ARG A 253 -15.33 6.09 7.49
CA ARG A 253 -16.43 6.20 8.47
C ARG A 253 -16.23 5.31 9.68
N VAL A 254 -15.87 4.04 9.45
CA VAL A 254 -15.61 3.07 10.54
C VAL A 254 -14.43 3.53 11.39
N LYS A 255 -13.33 3.97 10.76
CA LYS A 255 -12.12 4.40 11.45
C LYS A 255 -12.36 5.68 12.26
N GLU A 256 -13.14 6.62 11.71
CA GLU A 256 -13.54 7.85 12.38
C GLU A 256 -14.40 7.57 13.61
N SER A 257 -15.43 6.71 13.45
CA SER A 257 -16.28 6.29 14.57
C SER A 257 -15.47 5.64 15.69
N ARG A 258 -14.48 4.81 15.35
CA ARG A 258 -13.62 4.17 16.35
C ARG A 258 -12.72 5.17 17.09
N ILE A 259 -12.09 6.09 16.38
CA ILE A 259 -11.19 7.09 16.97
C ILE A 259 -12.00 8.08 17.81
N SER A 260 -13.11 8.60 17.30
CA SER A 260 -13.99 9.52 18.04
C SER A 260 -14.56 8.90 19.31
N ALA A 261 -14.93 7.61 19.30
CA ALA A 261 -15.45 6.92 20.48
C ALA A 261 -14.38 6.63 21.55
N THR A 262 -13.10 6.56 21.17
CA THR A 262 -12.01 6.16 22.08
C THR A 262 -11.19 7.34 22.60
N LYS A 263 -11.19 8.49 21.92
CA LYS A 263 -10.37 9.66 22.28
C LYS A 263 -11.16 10.65 23.14
N ILE A 264 -10.55 11.06 24.24
CA ILE A 264 -11.13 12.05 25.17
C ILE A 264 -11.22 13.45 24.52
N TRP A 265 -10.25 13.78 23.66
CA TRP A 265 -10.18 15.07 22.95
C TRP A 265 -10.07 14.84 21.44
N TYR A 266 -11.15 14.29 20.87
CA TYR A 266 -11.23 14.08 19.43
C TYR A 266 -11.42 15.42 18.69
N VAL A 267 -10.61 15.63 17.65
CA VAL A 267 -10.68 16.75 16.72
C VAL A 267 -10.95 16.13 15.35
N PRO A 268 -12.07 16.49 14.69
CA PRO A 268 -12.39 15.88 13.41
C PRO A 268 -11.59 16.54 12.26
N PHE A 269 -11.44 15.81 11.15
CA PHE A 269 -10.65 16.30 10.02
C PHE A 269 -11.35 17.50 9.35
N PRO A 270 -10.66 18.64 9.14
CA PRO A 270 -11.24 19.80 8.47
C PRO A 270 -11.37 19.55 6.96
N GLY A 271 -12.51 18.99 6.53
CA GLY A 271 -12.80 18.69 5.11
C GLY A 271 -14.30 18.63 4.80
N LEU A 272 -14.67 18.36 3.54
CA LEU A 272 -16.05 18.36 3.04
C LEU A 272 -17.00 17.38 3.78
N LEU A 273 -16.44 16.42 4.53
CA LEU A 273 -17.16 15.35 5.23
C LEU A 273 -17.50 15.66 6.70
N ASN A 274 -17.12 16.84 7.19
CA ASN A 274 -17.21 17.22 8.61
C ASN A 274 -18.62 17.61 9.08
N ASP A 275 -19.61 17.62 8.19
CA ASP A 275 -21.00 17.85 8.59
C ASP A 275 -21.52 16.58 9.28
N VAL A 276 -21.87 16.74 10.55
CA VAL A 276 -22.37 15.70 11.48
C VAL A 276 -23.69 15.06 11.00
N ASP A 277 -24.27 15.57 9.90
CA ASP A 277 -25.48 15.04 9.28
C ASP A 277 -25.14 13.89 8.30
N PRO A 278 -25.56 12.64 8.58
CA PRO A 278 -25.40 11.51 7.66
C PRO A 278 -25.95 11.79 6.26
N ALA A 279 -26.99 12.62 6.12
CA ALA A 279 -27.57 12.99 4.83
C ALA A 279 -26.64 13.87 3.98
N MET A 280 -25.73 14.63 4.60
CA MET A 280 -24.71 15.42 3.90
C MET A 280 -23.57 14.52 3.40
N GLN A 281 -23.20 13.51 4.19
CA GLN A 281 -22.16 12.53 3.87
C GLN A 281 -22.55 11.63 2.67
N GLU A 282 -23.85 11.40 2.43
CA GLU A 282 -24.34 10.63 1.28
C GLU A 282 -24.44 11.44 -0.03
N ARG A 283 -24.35 12.77 0.01
CA ARG A 283 -24.48 13.62 -1.20
C ARG A 283 -23.50 13.29 -2.32
N PRO A 284 -22.19 13.03 -2.06
CA PRO A 284 -21.26 12.64 -3.11
C PRO A 284 -21.65 11.31 -3.77
N ILE A 285 -22.13 10.35 -2.98
CA ILE A 285 -22.57 9.03 -3.45
C ILE A 285 -23.77 9.17 -4.38
N ASN A 286 -24.77 9.96 -3.96
CA ASN A 286 -25.99 10.19 -4.75
C ASN A 286 -25.69 10.85 -6.09
N ARG A 287 -24.75 11.82 -6.13
CA ARG A 287 -24.32 12.45 -7.39
C ARG A 287 -23.64 11.46 -8.36
N ILE A 288 -22.83 10.54 -7.84
CA ILE A 288 -22.18 9.53 -8.69
C ILE A 288 -23.25 8.58 -9.26
N ARG A 289 -24.19 8.12 -8.42
CA ARG A 289 -25.30 7.25 -8.85
C ARG A 289 -26.17 7.92 -9.92
N GLU A 290 -26.57 9.17 -9.71
CA GLU A 290 -27.33 9.94 -10.70
C GLU A 290 -26.58 10.09 -12.04
N ALA A 291 -25.27 10.28 -12.02
CA ALA A 291 -24.46 10.37 -13.24
C ALA A 291 -24.41 9.04 -14.00
N ILE A 292 -24.37 7.92 -13.29
CA ILE A 292 -24.43 6.57 -13.87
C ILE A 292 -25.80 6.32 -14.49
N ASP A 293 -26.87 6.61 -13.75
CA ASP A 293 -28.25 6.43 -14.20
C ASP A 293 -28.57 7.26 -15.47
N GLN A 294 -27.92 8.41 -15.61
CA GLN A 294 -28.04 9.28 -16.80
C GLN A 294 -27.12 8.87 -17.97
N GLY A 295 -26.34 7.79 -17.83
CA GLY A 295 -25.36 7.34 -18.84
C GLY A 295 -24.15 8.27 -18.99
N ASN A 296 -23.97 9.24 -18.10
CA ASN A 296 -22.82 10.16 -18.09
C ASN A 296 -21.62 9.52 -17.38
N LEU A 297 -21.05 8.48 -18.01
CA LEU A 297 -19.96 7.70 -17.44
C LEU A 297 -18.71 8.54 -17.16
N LYS A 298 -18.37 9.50 -18.03
CA LYS A 298 -17.24 10.41 -17.79
C LYS A 298 -17.45 11.27 -16.55
N GLY A 299 -18.66 11.79 -16.35
CA GLY A 299 -19.03 12.53 -15.14
C GLY A 299 -18.97 11.67 -13.88
N ALA A 300 -19.46 10.43 -13.95
CA ALA A 300 -19.39 9.48 -12.83
C ALA A 300 -17.93 9.17 -12.45
N ILE A 301 -17.07 8.93 -13.44
CA ILE A 301 -15.63 8.68 -13.24
C ILE A 301 -14.96 9.87 -12.54
N GLU A 302 -15.21 11.10 -13.02
CA GLU A 302 -14.69 12.33 -12.43
C GLU A 302 -15.12 12.49 -10.95
N GLN A 303 -16.38 12.19 -10.63
CA GLN A 303 -16.90 12.30 -9.27
C GLN A 303 -16.34 11.21 -8.33
N CYS A 304 -16.14 9.99 -8.83
CA CYS A 304 -15.43 8.94 -8.09
C CYS A 304 -14.00 9.36 -7.75
N HIS A 305 -13.24 9.96 -8.68
CA HIS A 305 -11.90 10.47 -8.38
C HIS A 305 -11.91 11.57 -7.32
N LYS A 306 -12.89 12.47 -7.35
CA LYS A 306 -13.02 13.51 -6.31
C LYS A 306 -13.29 12.92 -4.93
N LEU A 307 -14.10 11.87 -4.87
CA LEU A 307 -14.39 11.15 -3.61
C LEU A 307 -13.15 10.39 -3.08
N ILE A 308 -12.38 9.77 -3.97
CA ILE A 308 -11.18 8.99 -3.62
C ILE A 308 -9.99 9.90 -3.27
N ASP A 309 -9.60 10.77 -4.20
CA ASP A 309 -8.23 11.26 -4.31
C ASP A 309 -8.10 12.74 -3.90
N ILE A 310 -8.91 13.64 -4.50
CA ILE A 310 -8.62 15.08 -4.50
C ILE A 310 -9.19 15.84 -3.30
N ASP A 311 -10.35 15.46 -2.73
CA ASP A 311 -11.06 16.35 -1.77
C ASP A 311 -11.48 15.73 -0.42
N ALA A 312 -11.30 14.41 -0.16
CA ALA A 312 -11.90 13.84 1.04
C ALA A 312 -11.25 12.59 1.62
N THR A 313 -11.33 11.43 0.96
CA THR A 313 -11.29 10.18 1.74
C THR A 313 -9.89 9.68 2.07
N LEU A 314 -8.97 9.65 1.10
CA LEU A 314 -7.58 9.21 1.36
C LEU A 314 -6.84 10.17 2.30
N GLU A 315 -7.10 11.48 2.21
CA GLU A 315 -6.54 12.46 3.13
C GLU A 315 -7.08 12.30 4.56
N CYS A 316 -8.39 12.08 4.70
CA CYS A 316 -9.02 11.75 5.98
C CYS A 316 -8.44 10.46 6.57
N LEU A 317 -8.31 9.40 5.77
CA LEU A 317 -7.74 8.12 6.22
C LEU A 317 -6.30 8.28 6.70
N ARG A 318 -5.49 9.06 5.99
CA ARG A 318 -4.11 9.37 6.40
C ARG A 318 -4.07 10.18 7.70
N TYR A 319 -4.97 11.15 7.86
CA TYR A 319 -5.11 11.91 9.10
C TYR A 319 -5.45 11.00 10.28
N LEU A 320 -6.47 10.16 10.13
CA LEU A 320 -6.89 9.21 11.16
C LEU A 320 -5.80 8.17 11.48
N GLN A 321 -5.02 7.74 10.48
CA GLN A 321 -3.92 6.81 10.68
C GLN A 321 -2.73 7.40 11.44
N THR A 322 -2.51 8.71 11.29
CA THR A 322 -1.39 9.44 11.92
C THR A 322 -1.83 10.26 13.14
N TYR A 323 -3.08 10.10 13.58
CA TYR A 323 -3.71 10.93 14.61
C TYR A 323 -2.90 10.97 15.92
N ASP A 324 -2.41 9.82 16.36
CA ASP A 324 -1.65 9.70 17.60
C ASP A 324 -0.16 10.03 17.45
N TRP A 325 0.35 10.18 16.23
CA TRP A 325 1.79 10.33 16.00
C TRP A 325 2.36 11.57 16.68
N LEU A 326 1.65 12.69 16.67
CA LEU A 326 2.13 13.92 17.29
C LEU A 326 2.21 13.79 18.81
N VAL A 327 1.16 13.27 19.45
CA VAL A 327 1.10 13.07 20.90
C VAL A 327 2.18 12.09 21.34
N LEU A 328 2.31 10.99 20.62
CA LEU A 328 3.30 9.97 20.90
C LEU A 328 4.73 10.50 20.75
N ARG A 329 5.02 11.21 19.65
CA ARG A 329 6.33 11.86 19.43
C ARG A 329 6.63 12.89 20.51
N ALA A 330 5.65 13.72 20.89
CA ALA A 330 5.83 14.72 21.95
C ALA A 330 6.13 14.07 23.30
N MET A 331 5.38 13.03 23.68
CA MET A 331 5.60 12.31 24.93
C MET A 331 6.99 11.64 24.96
N ILE A 332 7.38 10.98 23.86
CA ILE A 332 8.72 10.39 23.70
C ILE A 332 9.80 11.49 23.81
N SER A 333 9.65 12.60 23.09
CA SER A 333 10.62 13.71 23.11
C SER A 333 10.76 14.33 24.49
N VAL A 334 9.66 14.58 25.21
CA VAL A 334 9.69 15.08 26.59
C VAL A 334 10.37 14.07 27.52
N GLY A 335 10.10 12.77 27.33
CA GLY A 335 10.77 11.69 28.07
C GLY A 335 12.29 11.72 27.88
N TYR A 336 12.76 11.82 26.63
CA TYR A 336 14.19 11.91 26.33
C TYR A 336 14.83 13.21 26.82
N LEU A 337 14.18 14.35 26.65
CA LEU A 337 14.69 15.64 27.14
C LEU A 337 14.77 15.66 28.67
N GLY A 338 13.77 15.11 29.35
CA GLY A 338 13.79 14.92 30.79
C GLY A 338 14.95 14.03 31.23
N TRP A 339 15.19 12.93 30.51
CA TRP A 339 16.32 12.04 30.76
C TRP A 339 17.68 12.74 30.59
N VAL A 340 17.85 13.51 29.50
CA VAL A 340 19.08 14.28 29.25
C VAL A 340 19.32 15.32 30.33
N ALA A 341 18.30 16.10 30.71
CA ALA A 341 18.42 17.10 31.77
C ALA A 341 18.76 16.47 33.13
N PHE A 342 18.16 15.32 33.44
CA PHE A 342 18.44 14.57 34.66
C PHE A 342 19.87 14.01 34.69
N ALA A 343 20.32 13.39 33.59
CA ALA A 343 21.67 12.85 33.48
C ALA A 343 22.73 13.97 33.59
N LEU A 344 22.47 15.12 32.96
CA LEU A 344 23.35 16.28 33.03
C LEU A 344 23.46 16.83 34.45
N THR A 345 22.34 17.04 35.14
CA THR A 345 22.32 17.54 36.53
C THR A 345 23.00 16.58 37.49
N THR A 346 22.75 15.27 37.37
CA THR A 346 23.41 14.26 38.20
C THR A 346 24.93 14.21 37.97
N THR A 347 25.38 14.33 36.72
CA THR A 347 26.81 14.33 36.38
C THR A 347 27.49 15.59 36.92
N LEU A 348 26.83 16.75 36.80
CA LEU A 348 27.33 18.02 37.33
C LEU A 348 27.43 17.98 38.86
N ASP A 349 26.42 17.46 39.57
CA ASP A 349 26.47 17.34 41.03
C ASP A 349 27.62 16.44 41.50
N GLN A 350 27.86 15.31 40.82
CA GLN A 350 28.99 14.43 41.12
C GLN A 350 30.36 15.08 40.85
N HIS A 351 30.48 15.87 39.79
CA HIS A 351 31.73 16.57 39.46
C HIS A 351 31.98 17.78 40.36
N VAL A 352 30.93 18.52 40.74
CA VAL A 352 31.02 19.69 41.63
C VAL A 352 31.31 19.27 43.07
N GLU A 353 30.70 18.19 43.58
CA GLU A 353 31.05 17.61 44.89
C GLU A 353 32.52 17.13 44.94
N GLY A 354 33.08 16.69 43.81
CA GLY A 354 34.50 16.33 43.69
C GLY A 354 35.47 17.52 43.77
N PHE A 355 35.02 18.72 43.39
CA PHE A 355 35.85 19.94 43.40
C PHE A 355 35.88 20.64 44.78
N VAL A 356 34.83 20.48 45.58
CA VAL A 356 34.73 21.09 46.93
C VAL A 356 35.46 20.23 47.99
N GLY A 357 35.81 18.98 47.67
CA GLY A 357 36.47 18.05 48.59
C GLY A 357 38.00 18.18 48.73
N GLU A 358 38.68 19.01 47.93
CA GLU A 358 40.15 19.11 47.95
C GLU A 358 40.74 20.31 48.72
N ASP A 359 39.94 21.31 49.12
CA ASP A 359 40.43 22.50 49.83
C ASP A 359 40.02 22.51 51.32
N GLY A 360 40.80 21.81 52.17
CA GLY A 360 40.63 21.92 53.62
C GLY A 360 41.57 21.08 54.49
N GLY A 361 42.77 21.59 54.78
CA GLY A 361 43.38 21.44 56.12
C GLY A 361 44.53 20.43 56.35
N ASP A 362 45.74 20.82 55.95
CA ASP A 362 47.02 20.77 56.67
C ASP A 362 47.59 19.52 57.42
N THR A 363 48.84 19.21 57.00
CA THR A 363 50.07 18.93 57.78
C THR A 363 50.54 17.49 58.13
N VAL A 364 51.73 17.19 57.56
CA VAL A 364 52.90 16.48 58.12
C VAL A 364 52.91 14.93 58.11
N GLY A 365 53.82 14.40 57.29
CA GLY A 365 54.81 13.43 57.78
C GLY A 365 54.75 11.98 57.30
N LEU A 366 55.61 11.67 56.29
CA LEU A 366 56.41 10.44 56.17
C LEU A 366 55.71 9.05 56.17
N LYS A 367 55.72 8.35 55.02
CA LYS A 367 56.73 7.31 54.70
C LYS A 367 56.48 6.55 53.38
N ARG A 368 57.55 6.54 52.58
CA ARG A 368 58.08 5.49 51.69
C ARG A 368 57.19 4.80 50.64
N LYS A 369 57.53 5.16 49.40
CA LYS A 369 57.68 4.29 48.22
C LYS A 369 58.37 2.96 48.59
N VAL A 370 57.84 1.82 48.13
CA VAL A 370 58.52 0.73 47.37
C VAL A 370 57.56 -0.47 47.21
N MET A 371 57.53 -0.95 45.96
CA MET A 371 56.88 -2.13 45.36
C MET A 371 55.39 -2.07 45.05
#